data_AF-M1BDR0-F1
#
_entry.id   AF-M1BDR0-F1
#
_cell.length_a   1.000
_cell.length_b   1.000
_cell.length_c   1.000
_cell.angle_alpha   90.00
_cell.angle_beta   90.00
_cell.angle_gamma   90.00
#
_symmetry.space_group_name_H-M   'P 1'
#
loop_
_entity.id
_entity.type
_entity.pdbx_description
1 polymer ?
#
loop_
_entity_poly.entity_id
_entity_poly.type
_entity_poly.pdbx_seq_one_letter_code
_entity_poly.pdbx_strand_id
1 'polypeptide(L)'
;MVVQHVLEQFRRKFSYFVKQIDNMDALFEAQFSPLSDSGRLLSKCGKCLRYMKYISTQPARLYCGTCEEVYYVPQKGTVKLYKELTCPLDNFELLLCSMPGPEGKSFPLCPYCFNCPPFEGIDTFFGAPKTGDSTKLGKGVGMPCFLCPHTTCPHSVIAQGVCACPECSGTLVLDPVSAPKWRLYCNMCNCLVSLPEGAHRISTTQDKCPECDSTIIEVDFNKKTTPLKDGATLHKGCILCDELLHSLVEMKHGRSFSRHGRRGRGRGRGRGRGRGSTKQQDPKMSFRDF
;
A
#
# COMPACT_ATOMS: atom_id res chain seq x y z
N MET A 1 -29.63 -25.62 41.88
CA MET A 1 -28.62 -25.90 40.83
C MET A 1 -28.96 -25.28 39.47
N VAL A 2 -30.22 -25.27 39.01
CA VAL A 2 -30.59 -24.69 37.70
C VAL A 2 -30.44 -23.17 37.64
N VAL A 3 -30.88 -22.45 38.69
CA VAL A 3 -30.83 -20.97 38.72
C VAL A 3 -29.40 -20.43 38.63
N GLN A 4 -28.45 -21.00 39.38
CA GLN A 4 -27.04 -20.62 39.30
C GLN A 4 -26.44 -20.89 37.91
N HIS A 5 -26.79 -22.01 37.29
CA HIS A 5 -26.33 -22.33 35.93
C HIS A 5 -26.84 -21.32 34.91
N VAL A 6 -28.12 -20.95 34.99
CA VAL A 6 -28.74 -19.97 34.09
C VAL A 6 -28.12 -18.58 34.28
N LEU A 7 -27.92 -18.15 35.53
CA LEU A 7 -27.26 -16.87 35.82
C LEU A 7 -25.82 -16.82 35.29
N GLU A 8 -25.08 -17.93 35.40
CA GLU A 8 -23.72 -18.04 34.87
C GLU A 8 -23.71 -17.99 33.33
N GLN A 9 -24.68 -18.65 32.67
CA GLN A 9 -24.84 -18.54 31.22
C GLN A 9 -25.15 -17.11 30.76
N PHE A 10 -26.07 -16.42 31.45
CA PHE A 10 -26.37 -15.01 31.15
C PHE A 10 -25.18 -14.10 31.38
N ARG A 11 -24.44 -14.29 32.47
CA ARG A 11 -23.22 -13.53 32.76
C ARG A 11 -22.17 -13.73 31.66
N ARG A 12 -21.98 -14.96 31.17
CA ARG A 12 -21.05 -15.26 30.08
C ARG A 12 -21.48 -14.63 28.76
N LYS A 13 -22.78 -14.75 28.42
CA LYS A 13 -23.34 -14.11 27.22
C LYS A 13 -23.20 -12.60 27.28
N PHE A 14 -23.57 -11.97 28.40
CA PHE A 14 -23.43 -10.53 28.60
C PHE A 14 -21.97 -10.09 28.46
N SER A 15 -21.04 -10.79 29.11
CA SER A 15 -19.60 -10.49 29.00
C SER A 15 -19.08 -10.62 27.57
N TYR A 16 -19.59 -11.61 26.81
CA TYR A 16 -19.28 -11.78 25.40
C TYR A 16 -19.83 -10.62 24.56
N PHE A 17 -21.10 -10.25 24.75
CA PHE A 17 -21.72 -9.13 24.04
C PHE A 17 -21.02 -7.80 24.33
N VAL A 18 -20.68 -7.50 25.58
CA VAL A 18 -19.95 -6.27 25.94
C VAL A 18 -18.57 -6.22 25.30
N LYS A 19 -17.86 -7.37 25.20
CA LYS A 19 -16.55 -7.43 24.53
C LYS A 19 -16.64 -7.27 23.01
N GLN A 20 -17.78 -7.62 22.43
CA GLN A 20 -18.01 -7.62 20.98
C GLN A 20 -18.95 -6.48 20.55
N ILE A 21 -19.24 -5.52 21.45
CA ILE A 21 -20.21 -4.46 21.17
C ILE A 21 -19.75 -3.56 20.03
N ASP A 22 -18.44 -3.31 19.91
CA ASP A 22 -17.85 -2.56 18.80
C ASP A 22 -18.13 -3.21 17.43
N ASN A 23 -18.22 -4.55 17.37
CA ASN A 23 -18.56 -5.27 16.13
C ASN A 23 -20.05 -5.14 15.80
N MET A 24 -20.92 -5.16 16.82
CA MET A 24 -22.33 -4.86 16.62
C MET A 24 -22.54 -3.40 16.25
N ASP A 25 -21.90 -2.46 16.93
CA ASP A 25 -21.94 -1.03 16.61
C ASP A 25 -21.42 -0.75 15.20
N ALA A 26 -20.39 -1.44 14.72
CA ALA A 26 -19.93 -1.32 13.33
C ALA A 26 -20.99 -1.78 12.31
N LEU A 27 -21.72 -2.85 12.61
CA LEU A 27 -22.81 -3.38 11.78
C LEU A 27 -24.06 -2.49 11.85
N PHE A 28 -24.42 -2.02 13.05
CA PHE A 28 -25.55 -1.14 13.29
C PHE A 28 -25.30 0.28 12.76
N GLU A 29 -24.10 0.82 12.91
CA GLU A 29 -23.72 2.10 12.31
C GLU A 29 -23.84 2.00 10.78
N ALA A 30 -23.44 0.88 10.18
CA ALA A 30 -23.61 0.63 8.75
C ALA A 30 -25.08 0.52 8.31
N GLN A 31 -25.99 -0.02 9.15
CA GLN A 31 -27.41 -0.21 8.82
C GLN A 31 -28.35 0.96 9.21
N PHE A 32 -28.06 1.72 10.27
CA PHE A 32 -29.03 2.66 10.88
C PHE A 32 -28.72 4.15 10.74
N SER A 33 -27.55 4.49 10.20
CA SER A 33 -27.36 5.85 9.67
C SER A 33 -28.05 5.95 8.31
N PRO A 34 -28.31 7.16 7.76
CA PRO A 34 -28.52 7.34 6.32
C PRO A 34 -27.25 7.01 5.49
N LEU A 35 -26.47 5.99 5.89
CA LEU A 35 -25.30 5.45 5.22
C LEU A 35 -25.68 4.54 4.05
N SER A 36 -26.88 3.95 4.08
CA SER A 36 -27.46 3.28 2.91
C SER A 36 -27.64 4.25 1.74
N ASP A 37 -27.85 5.55 2.00
CA ASP A 37 -27.90 6.63 0.98
C ASP A 37 -26.60 7.44 0.87
N SER A 38 -25.62 7.22 1.75
CA SER A 38 -24.35 7.91 1.71
C SER A 38 -23.29 7.13 0.94
N GLY A 39 -22.45 7.84 0.22
CA GLY A 39 -21.34 7.26 -0.52
C GLY A 39 -21.64 7.03 -2.01
N ARG A 40 -20.58 6.96 -2.80
CA ARG A 40 -20.66 6.83 -4.26
C ARG A 40 -20.36 5.40 -4.68
N LEU A 41 -21.01 4.90 -5.72
CA LEU A 41 -20.58 3.64 -6.34
C LEU A 41 -19.12 3.78 -6.82
N LEU A 42 -18.26 2.82 -6.49
CA LEU A 42 -16.83 2.92 -6.80
C LEU A 42 -16.27 1.68 -7.52
N SER A 43 -16.48 0.48 -6.99
CA SER A 43 -15.94 -0.76 -7.55
C SER A 43 -16.91 -1.92 -7.32
N LYS A 44 -16.81 -3.00 -8.11
CA LYS A 44 -17.64 -4.20 -7.96
C LYS A 44 -17.09 -5.16 -6.92
N CYS A 45 -18.01 -5.74 -6.15
CA CYS A 45 -17.73 -6.84 -5.23
C CYS A 45 -17.41 -8.11 -6.01
N GLY A 46 -16.34 -8.81 -5.66
CA GLY A 46 -15.97 -10.06 -6.34
C GLY A 46 -16.92 -11.23 -6.05
N LYS A 47 -17.66 -11.17 -4.94
CA LYS A 47 -18.63 -12.22 -4.53
C LYS A 47 -19.94 -12.17 -5.31
N CYS A 48 -20.51 -10.98 -5.48
CA CYS A 48 -21.84 -10.80 -6.08
C CYS A 48 -21.86 -9.97 -7.37
N LEU A 49 -20.70 -9.44 -7.78
CA LEU A 49 -20.51 -8.60 -8.98
C LEU A 49 -21.32 -7.30 -8.99
N ARG A 50 -21.94 -6.92 -7.86
CA ARG A 50 -22.65 -5.65 -7.70
C ARG A 50 -21.69 -4.56 -7.24
N TYR A 51 -21.99 -3.32 -7.63
CA TYR A 51 -21.23 -2.16 -7.20
C TYR A 51 -21.32 -1.96 -5.69
N MET A 52 -20.16 -1.78 -5.08
CA MET A 52 -19.99 -1.37 -3.70
C MET A 52 -19.97 0.16 -3.60
N LYS A 53 -20.54 0.66 -2.51
CA LYS A 53 -20.54 2.09 -2.18
C LYS A 53 -19.28 2.43 -1.41
N TYR A 54 -18.53 3.43 -1.88
CA TYR A 54 -17.43 4.03 -1.14
C TYR A 54 -17.95 5.14 -0.24
N ILE A 55 -17.73 4.95 1.05
CA ILE A 55 -18.06 5.88 2.12
C ILE A 55 -16.74 6.53 2.56
N SER A 56 -16.60 7.83 2.30
CA SER A 56 -15.39 8.60 2.62
C SER A 56 -15.36 9.14 4.04
N THR A 57 -16.49 9.12 4.76
CA THR A 57 -16.55 9.50 6.17
C THR A 57 -15.70 8.53 6.99
N GLN A 58 -14.87 9.07 7.88
CA GLN A 58 -13.91 8.25 8.63
C GLN A 58 -14.64 7.31 9.61
N PRO A 59 -14.26 6.02 9.69
CA PRO A 59 -13.24 5.37 8.87
C PRO A 59 -13.73 5.10 7.43
N ALA A 60 -12.88 5.47 6.46
CA ALA A 60 -13.18 5.28 5.04
C ALA A 60 -13.29 3.79 4.71
N ARG A 61 -14.33 3.41 3.98
CA ARG A 61 -14.68 2.00 3.72
C ARG A 61 -15.53 1.84 2.46
N LEU A 62 -15.53 0.62 1.92
CA LEU A 62 -16.48 0.15 0.93
C LEU A 62 -17.57 -0.66 1.64
N TYR A 63 -18.80 -0.53 1.17
CA TYR A 63 -19.94 -1.32 1.62
C TYR A 63 -20.61 -2.01 0.42
N CYS A 64 -20.76 -3.32 0.50
CA CYS A 64 -21.54 -4.09 -0.47
C CYS A 64 -22.97 -4.27 0.06
N GLY A 65 -23.94 -3.59 -0.53
CA GLY A 65 -25.34 -3.69 -0.09
C GLY A 65 -26.00 -5.06 -0.37
N THR A 66 -25.45 -5.86 -1.29
CA THR A 66 -25.99 -7.20 -1.59
C THR A 66 -25.42 -8.27 -0.67
N CYS A 67 -24.15 -8.17 -0.30
CA CYS A 67 -23.51 -9.10 0.63
C CYS A 67 -23.64 -8.65 2.09
N GLU A 68 -24.06 -7.41 2.33
CA GLU A 68 -24.09 -6.76 3.64
C GLU A 68 -22.71 -6.75 4.34
N GLU A 69 -21.64 -6.65 3.55
CA GLU A 69 -20.25 -6.69 4.03
C GLU A 69 -19.55 -5.34 3.90
N VAL A 70 -18.66 -5.07 4.85
CA VAL A 70 -17.84 -3.85 4.93
C VAL A 70 -16.38 -4.19 4.68
N TYR A 71 -15.73 -3.41 3.82
CA TYR A 71 -14.31 -3.51 3.50
C TYR A 71 -13.62 -2.19 3.80
N TYR A 72 -12.77 -2.14 4.82
CA TYR A 72 -11.98 -0.95 5.12
C TYR A 72 -10.94 -0.70 4.01
N VAL A 73 -10.62 0.57 3.81
CA VAL A 73 -9.55 0.99 2.89
C VAL A 73 -8.50 1.81 3.64
N PRO A 74 -7.29 2.03 3.09
CA PRO A 74 -6.28 2.88 3.69
C PRO A 74 -6.83 4.26 4.09
N GLN A 75 -6.59 4.63 5.34
CA GLN A 75 -7.08 5.90 5.89
C GLN A 75 -6.17 7.06 5.46
N LYS A 76 -6.76 8.25 5.32
CA LYS A 76 -6.05 9.51 4.96
C LYS A 76 -5.44 9.51 3.54
N GLY A 77 -5.81 8.57 2.68
CA GLY A 77 -5.46 8.54 1.26
C GLY A 77 -6.64 8.89 0.35
N THR A 78 -6.36 9.09 -0.93
CA THR A 78 -7.41 9.13 -1.96
C THR A 78 -7.61 7.74 -2.54
N VAL A 79 -8.87 7.35 -2.74
CA VAL A 79 -9.25 6.02 -3.24
C VAL A 79 -10.06 6.17 -4.51
N LYS A 80 -9.62 5.49 -5.57
CA LYS A 80 -10.25 5.51 -6.91
C LYS A 80 -10.33 4.08 -7.47
N LEU A 81 -11.20 3.85 -8.45
CA LEU A 81 -11.21 2.61 -9.22
C LEU A 81 -9.92 2.47 -10.03
N TYR A 82 -9.33 1.28 -10.09
CA TYR A 82 -8.09 1.03 -10.82
C TYR A 82 -8.35 0.21 -12.09
N LYS A 83 -8.49 0.93 -13.22
CA LYS A 83 -8.54 0.38 -14.59
C LYS A 83 -9.56 -0.76 -14.82
N GLU A 84 -10.60 -0.85 -13.99
CA GLU A 84 -11.58 -1.96 -14.00
C GLU A 84 -10.93 -3.36 -13.94
N LEU A 85 -9.70 -3.44 -13.43
CA LEU A 85 -8.99 -4.70 -13.27
C LEU A 85 -9.53 -5.44 -12.06
N THR A 86 -9.56 -6.76 -12.13
CA THR A 86 -9.99 -7.63 -11.03
C THR A 86 -8.81 -8.38 -10.43
N CYS A 87 -8.91 -8.67 -9.13
CA CYS A 87 -7.98 -9.55 -8.46
C CYS A 87 -8.19 -11.00 -8.95
N PRO A 88 -7.13 -11.73 -9.36
CA PRO A 88 -7.29 -13.09 -9.87
C PRO A 88 -7.64 -14.13 -8.80
N LEU A 89 -7.54 -13.76 -7.51
CA LEU A 89 -7.88 -14.64 -6.39
C LEU A 89 -9.38 -14.66 -6.08
N ASP A 90 -10.03 -13.51 -6.17
CA ASP A 90 -11.35 -13.29 -5.57
C ASP A 90 -12.30 -12.47 -6.46
N ASN A 91 -11.85 -12.06 -7.66
CA ASN A 91 -12.59 -11.27 -8.64
C ASN A 91 -13.03 -9.88 -8.19
N PHE A 92 -12.55 -9.36 -7.05
CA PHE A 92 -12.86 -7.98 -6.66
C PHE A 92 -12.19 -6.99 -7.61
N GLU A 93 -12.94 -5.97 -8.04
CA GLU A 93 -12.34 -4.85 -8.77
C GLU A 93 -11.34 -4.10 -7.89
N LEU A 94 -10.15 -3.88 -8.43
CA LEU A 94 -9.03 -3.26 -7.76
C LEU A 94 -9.26 -1.76 -7.58
N LEU A 95 -8.76 -1.24 -6.47
CA LEU A 95 -8.70 0.18 -6.17
C LEU A 95 -7.28 0.69 -6.31
N LEU A 96 -7.13 1.98 -6.61
CA LEU A 96 -5.88 2.71 -6.50
C LEU A 96 -5.95 3.58 -5.25
N CYS A 97 -5.03 3.35 -4.32
CA CYS A 97 -4.86 4.18 -3.14
C CYS A 97 -3.64 5.08 -3.33
N SER A 98 -3.83 6.39 -3.23
CA SER A 98 -2.73 7.37 -3.30
C SER A 98 -2.64 8.16 -2.00
N MET A 99 -1.48 8.07 -1.36
CA MET A 99 -1.20 8.80 -0.13
C MET A 99 -0.90 10.28 -0.42
N PRO A 100 -1.26 11.21 0.49
CA PRO A 100 -1.07 12.63 0.27
C PRO A 100 0.42 13.02 0.33
N GLY A 101 0.80 14.01 -0.49
CA GLY A 101 2.13 14.61 -0.53
C GLY A 101 2.89 14.32 -1.84
N PRO A 102 3.97 15.09 -2.12
CA PRO A 102 4.73 14.98 -3.37
C PRO A 102 5.46 13.63 -3.54
N GLU A 103 5.81 12.99 -2.42
CA GLU A 103 6.43 11.66 -2.36
C GLU A 103 5.46 10.62 -1.76
N GLY A 104 4.16 10.85 -1.90
CA GLY A 104 3.12 9.92 -1.46
C GLY A 104 3.10 8.68 -2.33
N LYS A 105 3.18 7.50 -1.71
CA LYS A 105 3.08 6.22 -2.42
C LYS A 105 1.67 6.05 -3.00
N SER A 106 1.60 5.59 -4.23
CA SER A 106 0.37 5.11 -4.85
C SER A 106 0.48 3.62 -5.10
N PHE A 107 -0.59 2.86 -4.82
CA PHE A 107 -0.56 1.42 -5.01
C PHE A 107 -1.94 0.84 -5.32
N PRO A 108 -2.00 -0.20 -6.19
CA PRO A 108 -3.17 -1.03 -6.35
C PRO A 108 -3.52 -1.81 -5.09
N LEU A 109 -4.80 -2.04 -4.89
CA LEU A 109 -5.36 -2.69 -3.71
C LEU A 109 -6.57 -3.55 -4.08
N CYS A 110 -6.58 -4.82 -3.66
CA CYS A 110 -7.81 -5.60 -3.63
C CYS A 110 -8.55 -5.36 -2.29
N PRO A 111 -9.84 -4.97 -2.31
CA PRO A 111 -10.63 -4.80 -1.09
C PRO A 111 -10.66 -6.04 -0.19
N TYR A 112 -10.81 -7.22 -0.78
CA TYR A 112 -10.90 -8.47 -0.02
C TYR A 112 -9.55 -8.84 0.57
N CYS A 113 -8.49 -8.95 -0.23
CA CYS A 113 -7.14 -9.26 0.27
C CYS A 113 -6.62 -8.27 1.33
N PHE A 114 -7.03 -6.99 1.25
CA PHE A 114 -6.68 -6.01 2.27
C PHE A 114 -7.39 -6.27 3.61
N ASN A 115 -8.64 -6.72 3.61
CA ASN A 115 -9.39 -6.94 4.86
C ASN A 115 -9.26 -8.38 5.38
N CYS A 116 -9.03 -9.31 4.46
CA CYS A 116 -8.95 -10.74 4.69
C CYS A 116 -7.74 -11.28 3.90
N PRO A 117 -6.50 -10.98 4.35
CA PRO A 117 -5.31 -11.49 3.69
C PRO A 117 -5.33 -13.03 3.63
N PRO A 118 -5.29 -13.66 2.44
CA PRO A 118 -5.51 -15.11 2.31
C PRO A 118 -4.25 -15.94 2.61
N PHE A 119 -3.14 -15.32 3.01
CA PHE A 119 -1.87 -16.00 3.29
C PHE A 119 -1.48 -15.85 4.76
N GLU A 120 -1.05 -16.95 5.37
CA GLU A 120 -0.57 -16.98 6.75
C GLU A 120 0.71 -16.14 6.89
N GLY A 121 0.89 -15.52 8.06
CA GLY A 121 2.07 -14.70 8.35
C GLY A 121 2.03 -13.28 7.76
N ILE A 122 0.93 -12.83 7.16
CA ILE A 122 0.83 -11.45 6.68
C ILE A 122 0.91 -10.42 7.81
N ASP A 123 0.41 -10.78 8.97
CA ASP A 123 0.55 -10.02 10.22
C ASP A 123 2.02 -9.87 10.65
N THR A 124 2.91 -10.70 10.10
CA THR A 124 4.37 -10.68 10.34
C THR A 124 5.15 -9.95 9.25
N PHE A 125 4.55 -9.60 8.10
CA PHE A 125 5.21 -8.71 7.13
C PHE A 125 5.34 -7.32 7.75
N PHE A 126 6.58 -6.92 8.01
CA PHE A 126 6.91 -5.77 8.84
C PHE A 126 6.37 -4.46 8.24
N GLY A 127 5.62 -3.74 9.07
CA GLY A 127 4.75 -2.62 8.67
C GLY A 127 3.43 -2.66 9.46
N ALA A 128 3.08 -3.85 9.96
CA ALA A 128 2.13 -4.01 11.05
C ALA A 128 2.57 -3.21 12.29
N PRO A 129 1.77 -2.29 12.84
CA PRO A 129 2.02 -1.88 14.21
C PRO A 129 1.86 -3.14 15.07
N LYS A 130 2.93 -3.50 15.78
CA LYS A 130 2.88 -4.48 16.88
C LYS A 130 2.05 -3.89 18.03
N THR A 131 0.76 -3.70 17.82
CA THR A 131 -0.18 -3.61 18.93
C THR A 131 -0.64 -5.02 19.20
N GLY A 132 -0.19 -5.59 20.32
CA GLY A 132 -0.48 -6.96 20.76
C GLY A 132 -1.94 -7.17 21.18
N ASP A 133 -2.87 -6.75 20.33
CA ASP A 133 -4.30 -6.94 20.49
C ASP A 133 -4.88 -7.20 19.09
N SER A 134 -4.81 -8.45 18.65
CA SER A 134 -5.39 -8.97 17.40
C SER A 134 -6.92 -8.89 17.36
N THR A 135 -7.54 -8.22 18.34
CA THR A 135 -8.98 -8.17 18.57
C THR A 135 -9.61 -6.84 18.14
N LYS A 136 -8.82 -5.85 17.69
CA LYS A 136 -9.34 -4.58 17.15
C LYS A 136 -9.27 -4.57 15.63
N LEU A 137 -10.17 -5.33 15.01
CA LEU A 137 -10.52 -5.24 13.59
C LEU A 137 -10.76 -3.74 13.25
N GLY A 138 -9.95 -3.17 12.37
CA GLY A 138 -10.19 -1.81 11.86
C GLY A 138 -9.02 -0.81 11.95
N LYS A 139 -7.88 -1.18 12.56
CA LYS A 139 -6.68 -0.32 12.54
C LYS A 139 -5.45 -1.00 11.93
N GLY A 140 -5.60 -1.27 10.63
CA GLY A 140 -4.53 -1.11 9.64
C GLY A 140 -3.34 -2.04 9.73
N VAL A 141 -3.44 -3.20 9.08
CA VAL A 141 -2.35 -3.85 8.32
C VAL A 141 -2.93 -4.66 7.16
N GLY A 142 -3.83 -4.08 6.38
CA GLY A 142 -4.33 -4.84 5.25
C GLY A 142 -3.24 -5.06 4.20
N MET A 143 -3.28 -6.17 3.46
CA MET A 143 -2.30 -6.51 2.43
C MET A 143 -2.58 -5.75 1.11
N PRO A 144 -1.81 -4.70 0.76
CA PRO A 144 -1.82 -4.13 -0.58
C PRO A 144 -1.26 -5.11 -1.61
N CYS A 145 -1.56 -4.87 -2.89
CA CYS A 145 -1.15 -5.80 -3.95
C CYS A 145 0.37 -5.96 -4.04
N PHE A 146 1.16 -4.92 -3.73
CA PHE A 146 2.62 -4.99 -3.72
C PHE A 146 3.21 -5.86 -2.59
N LEU A 147 2.39 -6.34 -1.66
CA LEU A 147 2.75 -7.37 -0.68
C LEU A 147 2.15 -8.74 -1.00
N CYS A 148 1.33 -8.85 -2.05
CA CYS A 148 0.70 -10.09 -2.45
C CYS A 148 1.76 -11.06 -3.00
N PRO A 149 1.86 -12.29 -2.47
CA PRO A 149 2.76 -13.33 -2.98
C PRO A 149 2.13 -14.17 -4.10
N HIS A 150 0.95 -13.81 -4.62
CA HIS A 150 0.29 -14.61 -5.64
C HIS A 150 0.94 -14.45 -7.02
N THR A 151 1.40 -15.55 -7.61
CA THR A 151 2.15 -15.56 -8.88
C THR A 151 1.33 -15.07 -10.07
N THR A 152 0.02 -15.28 -10.09
CA THR A 152 -0.84 -14.81 -11.20
C THR A 152 -1.29 -13.36 -11.02
N CYS A 153 -1.05 -12.75 -9.86
CA CYS A 153 -1.43 -11.35 -9.65
C CYS A 153 -0.39 -10.44 -10.34
N PRO A 154 -0.78 -9.64 -11.35
CA PRO A 154 0.15 -8.78 -12.07
C PRO A 154 0.68 -7.63 -11.21
N HIS A 155 0.06 -7.37 -10.06
CA HIS A 155 0.46 -6.34 -9.10
C HIS A 155 1.16 -6.90 -7.86
N SER A 156 1.42 -8.22 -7.84
CA SER A 156 2.13 -8.90 -6.76
C SER A 156 3.56 -8.41 -6.61
N VAL A 157 4.14 -8.67 -5.43
CA VAL A 157 5.58 -8.48 -5.22
C VAL A 157 6.41 -9.36 -6.16
N ILE A 158 5.89 -10.52 -6.54
CA ILE A 158 6.56 -11.47 -7.44
C ILE A 158 6.64 -10.89 -8.85
N ALA A 159 5.54 -10.30 -9.34
CA ALA A 159 5.48 -9.75 -10.69
C ALA A 159 6.16 -8.38 -10.82
N GLN A 160 6.06 -7.52 -9.79
CA GLN A 160 6.53 -6.14 -9.84
C GLN A 160 7.85 -5.90 -9.06
N GLY A 161 8.36 -6.91 -8.35
CA GLY A 161 9.61 -6.82 -7.60
C GLY A 161 10.83 -6.76 -8.51
N VAL A 162 11.72 -5.80 -8.24
CA VAL A 162 12.90 -5.53 -9.06
C VAL A 162 14.17 -6.03 -8.38
N CYS A 163 14.51 -5.50 -7.21
CA CYS A 163 15.72 -5.86 -6.47
C CYS A 163 15.53 -5.69 -4.95
N ALA A 164 16.52 -6.14 -4.18
CA ALA A 164 16.53 -5.93 -2.74
C ALA A 164 16.62 -4.43 -2.39
N CYS A 165 15.96 -4.03 -1.31
CA CYS A 165 16.08 -2.69 -0.79
C CYS A 165 17.43 -2.53 -0.08
N PRO A 166 18.20 -1.45 -0.34
CA PRO A 166 19.47 -1.23 0.33
C PRO A 166 19.33 -0.81 1.81
N GLU A 167 18.15 -0.33 2.23
CA GLU A 167 17.91 0.16 3.59
C GLU A 167 17.29 -0.87 4.55
N CYS A 168 16.73 -1.97 4.03
CA CYS A 168 16.02 -2.95 4.84
C CYS A 168 15.89 -4.30 4.11
N SER A 169 15.34 -5.31 4.77
CA SER A 169 15.09 -6.64 4.19
C SER A 169 13.91 -6.70 3.19
N GLY A 170 13.51 -5.56 2.63
CA GLY A 170 12.39 -5.45 1.71
C GLY A 170 12.80 -5.56 0.24
N THR A 171 11.81 -5.48 -0.63
CA THR A 171 11.97 -5.50 -2.08
C THR A 171 11.55 -4.14 -2.64
N LEU A 172 12.33 -3.61 -3.59
CA LEU A 172 11.95 -2.47 -4.40
C LEU A 172 10.97 -2.93 -5.48
N VAL A 173 9.76 -2.40 -5.43
CA VAL A 173 8.63 -2.75 -6.32
C VAL A 173 8.34 -1.59 -7.25
N LEU A 174 8.10 -1.89 -8.53
CA LEU A 174 7.73 -0.89 -9.52
C LEU A 174 6.35 -0.30 -9.23
N ASP A 175 6.25 1.04 -9.24
CA ASP A 175 4.97 1.74 -9.16
C ASP A 175 4.32 1.83 -10.56
N PRO A 176 3.25 1.07 -10.83
CA PRO A 176 2.62 1.02 -12.15
C PRO A 176 1.85 2.29 -12.51
N VAL A 177 1.71 3.26 -11.59
CA VAL A 177 1.02 4.53 -11.82
C VAL A 177 1.93 5.75 -11.66
N SER A 178 3.24 5.54 -11.50
CA SER A 178 4.21 6.62 -11.32
C SER A 178 4.53 7.38 -12.60
N ALA A 179 4.09 6.91 -13.76
CA ALA A 179 4.25 7.61 -15.04
C ALA A 179 3.80 9.09 -14.94
N PRO A 180 4.54 10.04 -15.54
CA PRO A 180 5.79 9.87 -16.29
C PRO A 180 7.05 9.83 -15.41
N LYS A 181 6.92 10.04 -14.09
CA LYS A 181 8.03 10.07 -13.12
C LYS A 181 8.18 8.69 -12.48
N TRP A 182 8.64 7.74 -13.28
CA TRP A 182 8.72 6.34 -12.90
C TRP A 182 9.53 6.14 -11.61
N ARG A 183 9.00 5.32 -10.71
CA ARG A 183 9.56 5.10 -9.37
C ARG A 183 9.49 3.63 -8.97
N LEU A 184 10.49 3.19 -8.22
CA LEU A 184 10.41 2.02 -7.36
C LEU A 184 10.18 2.49 -5.92
N TYR A 185 9.39 1.73 -5.16
CA TYR A 185 9.28 1.93 -3.71
C TYR A 185 9.59 0.63 -2.99
N CYS A 186 10.20 0.75 -1.82
CA CYS A 186 10.30 -0.40 -0.94
C CYS A 186 8.92 -0.76 -0.39
N ASN A 187 8.62 -2.06 -0.38
CA ASN A 187 7.41 -2.60 0.22
C ASN A 187 7.41 -2.60 1.76
N MET A 188 8.55 -2.35 2.40
CA MET A 188 8.70 -2.37 3.88
C MET A 188 9.10 -1.01 4.48
N CYS A 189 10.03 -0.28 3.87
CA CYS A 189 10.49 1.02 4.37
C CYS A 189 10.06 2.18 3.45
N ASN A 190 10.65 3.36 3.63
CA ASN A 190 10.32 4.55 2.84
C ASN A 190 11.32 4.82 1.71
N CYS A 191 12.27 3.91 1.48
CA CYS A 191 13.16 3.97 0.32
C CYS A 191 12.34 4.11 -0.96
N LEU A 192 12.73 5.09 -1.78
CA LEU A 192 12.15 5.40 -3.08
C LEU A 192 13.30 5.54 -4.08
N VAL A 193 13.15 5.00 -5.26
CA VAL A 193 14.17 5.08 -6.31
C VAL A 193 13.52 5.65 -7.56
N SER A 194 14.00 6.79 -8.02
CA SER A 194 13.56 7.39 -9.28
C SER A 194 14.23 6.66 -10.43
N LEU A 195 13.43 6.23 -11.41
CA LEU A 195 13.89 5.58 -12.63
C LEU A 195 14.15 6.62 -13.74
N PRO A 196 14.78 6.22 -14.87
CA PRO A 196 15.16 7.15 -15.92
C PRO A 196 14.02 8.07 -16.38
N GLU A 197 14.32 9.37 -16.47
CA GLU A 197 13.38 10.35 -17.03
C GLU A 197 13.19 10.16 -18.54
N GLY A 198 12.07 10.66 -19.08
CA GLY A 198 11.78 10.58 -20.51
C GLY A 198 11.32 9.20 -21.00
N ALA A 199 11.13 8.22 -20.10
CA ALA A 199 10.52 6.94 -20.42
C ALA A 199 8.99 7.06 -20.60
N HIS A 200 8.48 6.61 -21.75
CA HIS A 200 7.05 6.50 -22.00
C HIS A 200 6.45 5.31 -21.24
N ARG A 201 7.21 4.21 -21.12
CA ARG A 201 6.80 3.01 -20.39
C ARG A 201 8.00 2.35 -19.72
N ILE A 202 7.79 1.85 -18.50
CA ILE A 202 8.71 0.92 -17.83
C ILE A 202 7.91 -0.29 -17.35
N SER A 203 8.46 -1.49 -17.52
CA SER A 203 7.88 -2.74 -17.01
C SER A 203 8.96 -3.73 -16.57
N THR A 204 8.59 -4.58 -15.61
CA THR A 204 9.40 -5.75 -15.21
C THR A 204 9.33 -6.84 -16.27
N THR A 205 10.39 -7.64 -16.40
CA THR A 205 10.41 -8.86 -17.23
C THR A 205 10.47 -10.12 -16.37
N GLN A 206 10.49 -11.29 -17.00
CA GLN A 206 10.72 -12.57 -16.31
C GLN A 206 12.21 -12.91 -16.16
N ASP A 207 13.08 -12.12 -16.80
CA ASP A 207 14.51 -12.39 -16.86
C ASP A 207 15.22 -11.88 -15.61
N LYS A 208 16.25 -12.60 -15.18
CA LYS A 208 17.07 -12.27 -14.03
C LYS A 208 18.48 -11.88 -14.46
N CYS A 209 19.06 -10.92 -13.76
CA CYS A 209 20.43 -10.51 -13.97
C CYS A 209 21.39 -11.64 -13.53
N PRO A 210 22.34 -12.07 -14.38
CA PRO A 210 23.25 -13.17 -14.04
C PRO A 210 24.25 -12.82 -12.92
N GLU A 211 24.46 -11.53 -12.61
CA GLU A 211 25.42 -11.08 -11.61
C GLU A 211 24.82 -10.92 -10.21
N CYS A 212 23.63 -10.32 -10.11
CA CYS A 212 23.01 -9.95 -8.83
C CYS A 212 21.60 -10.51 -8.62
N ASP A 213 21.09 -11.35 -9.53
CA ASP A 213 19.77 -11.99 -9.49
C ASP A 213 18.56 -11.01 -9.42
N SER A 214 18.81 -9.72 -9.65
CA SER A 214 17.75 -8.72 -9.75
C SER A 214 16.95 -8.88 -11.05
N THR A 215 15.66 -8.57 -11.01
CA THR A 215 14.79 -8.61 -12.19
C THR A 215 15.26 -7.59 -13.23
N ILE A 216 15.35 -8.02 -14.48
CA ILE A 216 15.61 -7.13 -15.62
C ILE A 216 14.35 -6.30 -15.88
N ILE A 217 14.55 -5.01 -16.14
CA ILE A 217 13.46 -4.11 -16.54
C ILE A 217 13.59 -3.78 -18.02
N GLU A 218 12.45 -3.56 -18.67
CA GLU A 218 12.35 -3.02 -20.01
C GLU A 218 11.92 -1.55 -19.91
N VAL A 219 12.71 -0.67 -20.52
CA VAL A 219 12.47 0.78 -20.56
C VAL A 219 12.25 1.19 -22.01
N ASP A 220 11.09 1.75 -22.30
CA ASP A 220 10.75 2.33 -23.60
C ASP A 220 10.80 3.87 -23.49
N PHE A 221 11.91 4.42 -23.99
CA PHE A 221 12.18 5.86 -24.01
C PHE A 221 11.34 6.58 -25.07
N ASN A 222 11.04 7.85 -24.81
CA ASN A 222 10.43 8.69 -25.83
C ASN A 222 11.39 8.86 -27.02
N LYS A 223 10.88 8.65 -28.24
CA LYS A 223 11.62 8.82 -29.51
C LYS A 223 12.41 10.13 -29.61
N LYS A 224 11.91 11.21 -28.99
CA LYS A 224 12.53 12.54 -29.05
C LYS A 224 13.65 12.76 -28.03
N THR A 225 13.68 11.99 -26.95
CA THR A 225 14.58 12.20 -25.80
C THR A 225 15.31 10.93 -25.40
N THR A 226 15.40 9.95 -26.31
CA THR A 226 16.05 8.67 -26.00
C THR A 226 17.55 8.88 -25.78
N PRO A 227 18.12 8.31 -24.69
CA PRO A 227 19.55 8.35 -24.44
C PRO A 227 20.32 7.27 -25.23
N LEU A 228 19.62 6.41 -25.97
CA LEU A 228 20.22 5.28 -26.69
C LEU A 228 20.84 5.72 -28.03
N LYS A 229 21.85 4.97 -28.47
CA LYS A 229 22.50 5.15 -29.77
C LYS A 229 21.53 4.82 -30.91
N ASP A 230 21.79 5.42 -32.08
CA ASP A 230 21.09 5.14 -33.34
C ASP A 230 19.56 5.38 -33.32
N GLY A 231 19.06 6.15 -32.35
CA GLY A 231 17.64 6.46 -32.22
C GLY A 231 16.78 5.29 -31.72
N ALA A 232 17.40 4.22 -31.19
CA ALA A 232 16.67 3.16 -30.51
C ALA A 232 15.88 3.73 -29.31
N THR A 233 14.74 3.13 -28.97
CA THR A 233 13.94 3.55 -27.81
C THR A 233 13.84 2.50 -26.72
N LEU A 234 14.05 1.23 -27.06
CA LEU A 234 13.87 0.12 -26.14
C LEU A 234 15.21 -0.33 -25.58
N HIS A 235 15.32 -0.35 -24.25
CA HIS A 235 16.48 -0.89 -23.53
C HIS A 235 16.02 -1.91 -22.49
N LYS A 236 16.77 -3.02 -22.39
CA LYS A 236 16.56 -4.04 -21.36
C LYS A 236 17.83 -4.16 -20.54
N GLY A 237 17.71 -3.99 -19.22
CA GLY A 237 18.87 -4.05 -18.35
C GLY A 237 18.51 -4.21 -16.88
N CYS A 238 19.52 -4.57 -16.09
CA CYS A 238 19.44 -4.58 -14.64
C CYS A 238 19.72 -3.18 -14.09
N ILE A 239 18.88 -2.65 -13.21
CA ILE A 239 19.10 -1.32 -12.63
C ILE A 239 20.37 -1.18 -11.77
N LEU A 240 20.99 -2.30 -11.39
CA LEU A 240 22.20 -2.33 -10.56
C LEU A 240 23.47 -2.53 -11.42
N CYS A 241 23.43 -3.50 -12.35
CA CYS A 241 24.61 -3.89 -13.13
C CYS A 241 24.70 -3.23 -14.51
N ASP A 242 23.58 -2.78 -15.10
CA ASP A 242 23.61 -2.12 -16.41
C ASP A 242 24.11 -0.68 -16.26
N GLU A 243 25.25 -0.36 -16.89
CA GLU A 243 25.92 0.94 -16.73
C GLU A 243 25.01 2.13 -17.08
N LEU A 244 24.20 1.99 -18.15
CA LEU A 244 23.30 3.05 -18.59
C LEU A 244 22.18 3.27 -17.57
N LEU A 245 21.43 2.22 -17.23
CA LEU A 245 20.31 2.34 -16.29
C LEU A 245 20.81 2.78 -14.92
N HIS A 246 21.92 2.23 -14.44
CA HIS A 246 22.50 2.59 -13.16
C HIS A 246 22.83 4.08 -13.07
N SER A 247 23.38 4.66 -14.13
CA SER A 247 23.72 6.09 -14.19
C SER A 247 22.50 7.03 -14.19
N LEU A 248 21.32 6.52 -14.56
CA LEU A 248 20.07 7.28 -14.69
C LEU A 248 19.12 7.10 -13.51
N VAL A 249 19.51 6.31 -12.51
CA VAL A 249 18.71 6.03 -11.31
C VAL A 249 19.13 6.95 -10.17
N GLU A 250 18.14 7.52 -9.46
CA GLU A 250 18.38 8.40 -8.31
C GLU A 250 17.60 7.90 -7.08
N MET A 251 18.32 7.55 -6.01
CA MET A 251 17.72 7.13 -4.75
C MET A 251 17.25 8.35 -3.93
N LYS A 252 16.04 8.27 -3.38
CA LYS A 252 15.40 9.28 -2.54
C LYS A 252 14.72 8.61 -1.34
N HIS A 253 14.55 9.35 -0.25
CA HIS A 253 13.76 8.87 0.87
C HIS A 253 12.34 9.43 0.79
N GLY A 254 11.36 8.55 0.65
CA GLY A 254 9.94 8.88 0.79
C GLY A 254 9.60 9.33 2.21
N ARG A 255 8.52 10.10 2.37
CA ARG A 255 8.06 10.48 3.72
C ARG A 255 7.45 9.28 4.43
N SER A 256 7.86 9.08 5.67
CA SER A 256 7.45 7.93 6.49
C SER A 256 5.94 7.76 6.65
N PHE A 257 5.47 6.51 6.56
CA PHE A 257 4.26 6.06 7.25
C PHE A 257 4.48 6.25 8.75
N SER A 258 4.19 7.45 9.26
CA SER A 258 4.15 7.73 10.69
C SER A 258 5.29 7.11 11.52
N ARG A 259 6.44 7.80 11.62
CA ARG A 259 7.16 7.76 12.90
C ARG A 259 6.25 8.45 13.93
N HIS A 260 5.48 7.69 14.70
CA HIS A 260 5.09 8.15 16.04
C HIS A 260 6.37 8.19 16.88
N GLY A 261 7.20 9.20 16.61
CA GLY A 261 8.20 9.63 17.56
C GLY A 261 7.44 9.95 18.84
N ARG A 262 7.78 9.24 19.92
CA ARG A 262 7.38 9.57 21.29
C ARG A 262 7.69 11.03 21.55
N ARG A 263 6.74 11.94 21.27
CA ARG A 263 6.79 13.30 21.81
C ARG A 263 6.32 13.17 23.23
N GLY A 264 7.29 13.01 24.13
CA GLY A 264 7.08 13.15 25.56
C GLY A 264 6.26 14.41 25.83
N ARG A 265 5.21 14.25 26.63
CA ARG A 265 4.44 15.34 27.23
C ARG A 265 5.40 16.22 28.05
N GLY A 266 5.95 17.25 27.43
CA GLY A 266 6.58 18.37 28.11
C GLY A 266 5.60 19.53 28.15
N ARG A 267 4.95 19.74 29.30
CA ARG A 267 4.23 20.97 29.64
C ARG A 267 5.23 22.13 29.64
N GLY A 268 4.95 23.21 28.91
CA GLY A 268 5.77 24.42 29.00
C GLY A 268 5.26 25.55 28.11
N ARG A 269 4.61 26.54 28.74
CA ARG A 269 4.27 27.84 28.17
C ARG A 269 5.56 28.59 27.78
N GLY A 270 5.59 29.26 26.63
CA GLY A 270 6.67 30.19 26.30
C GLY A 270 6.52 30.84 24.93
N ARG A 271 6.26 32.15 24.93
CA ARG A 271 6.36 33.07 23.78
C ARG A 271 7.81 33.17 23.31
N GLY A 272 8.08 33.30 22.00
CA GLY A 272 9.40 33.77 21.55
C GLY A 272 9.78 33.49 20.09
N ARG A 273 9.77 34.56 19.29
CA ARG A 273 10.60 34.92 18.11
C ARG A 273 11.64 33.91 17.56
N GLY A 274 11.61 33.75 16.23
CA GLY A 274 12.74 34.14 15.35
C GLY A 274 13.74 33.07 14.85
N ARG A 275 13.85 33.03 13.50
CA ARG A 275 15.02 32.72 12.63
C ARG A 275 15.61 31.29 12.59
N GLY A 276 15.92 30.86 11.36
CA GLY A 276 16.97 29.85 11.12
C GLY A 276 16.75 28.98 9.88
N SER A 277 17.19 29.46 8.73
CA SER A 277 17.39 28.65 7.51
C SER A 277 18.47 27.60 7.73
N THR A 278 18.22 26.36 7.36
CA THR A 278 19.29 25.41 7.02
C THR A 278 18.78 24.46 5.95
N LYS A 279 19.18 24.73 4.70
CA LYS A 279 19.09 23.76 3.61
C LYS A 279 19.96 22.56 4.00
N GLN A 280 19.36 21.44 4.37
CA GLN A 280 20.05 20.15 4.31
C GLN A 280 20.18 19.79 2.83
N GLN A 281 21.40 19.91 2.30
CA GLN A 281 21.76 19.25 1.05
C GLN A 281 21.80 17.74 1.29
N ASP A 282 21.12 17.01 0.42
CA ASP A 282 21.10 15.56 0.37
C ASP A 282 22.48 15.06 -0.11
N PRO A 283 23.19 14.19 0.64
CA PRO A 283 24.44 13.64 0.15
C PRO A 283 24.14 12.66 -0.99
N LYS A 284 24.61 13.00 -2.20
CA LYS A 284 24.72 12.05 -3.31
C LYS A 284 25.66 10.92 -2.90
N MET A 285 25.10 9.80 -2.46
CA MET A 285 25.86 8.57 -2.26
C MET A 285 25.80 7.75 -3.55
N SER A 286 26.97 7.53 -4.17
CA SER A 286 27.11 6.62 -5.30
C SER A 286 27.14 5.17 -4.82
N PHE A 287 26.52 4.28 -5.58
CA PHE A 287 26.28 2.86 -5.29
C PHE A 287 27.55 1.97 -5.24
N ARG A 288 28.76 2.55 -5.18
CA ARG A 288 30.02 1.79 -5.30
C ARG A 288 30.48 1.11 -4.00
N ASP A 289 29.79 1.31 -2.89
CA ASP A 289 30.21 0.81 -1.57
C ASP A 289 29.21 -0.20 -0.93
N PHE A 290 28.48 -0.97 -1.73
CA PHE A 290 27.64 -2.09 -1.26
C PHE A 290 27.78 -3.34 -2.11
#